data_AF-A0A499SAD9-F1
#
_entry.id   AF-A0A499SAD9-F1
#
_cell.length_a   1.000
_cell.length_b   1.000
_cell.length_c   1.000
_cell.angle_alpha   90.00
_cell.angle_beta   90.00
_cell.angle_gamma   90.00
#
_symmetry.space_group_name_H-M   'P 1'
#
loop_
_entity.id
_entity.type
_entity.pdbx_description
1 polymer ?
#
loop_
_entity_poly.entity_id
_entity_poly.type
_entity_poly.pdbx_seq_one_letter_code
_entity_poly.pdbx_strand_id
1 'polypeptide(L)'
;MIRFDQRGHGRSGGKRTFYSNVNEIVEDLDAVINFTKEHYKGNIYLIGHSMGGYGSVLYSTKNPGKINGLIISGAVTRYNQKTFGDIDDTIDRNKYINYEIGEGVCSDTFELEKYRLDALTEKKVSYGLIYTVLEGVKDVVENAQYFDDNILILHGKDDGLVHYSDSLDFYKNISSSKKELHIYDGLQHEIFNERKKNKEIFSEIANWINNDLT
;
A
#
# COMPACT_ATOMS: atom_id res chain seq x y z
N MET A 1 8.06 -14.09 -8.10
CA MET A 1 7.39 -13.18 -7.15
C MET A 1 7.91 -13.48 -5.76
N ILE A 2 8.46 -12.48 -5.07
CA ILE A 2 8.88 -12.58 -3.67
C ILE A 2 7.81 -11.86 -2.84
N ARG A 3 7.45 -12.45 -1.70
CA ARG A 3 6.52 -11.86 -0.72
C ARG A 3 7.15 -11.99 0.65
N PHE A 4 6.92 -11.01 1.50
CA PHE A 4 7.42 -10.99 2.86
C PHE A 4 6.35 -10.40 3.78
N ASP A 5 6.38 -10.81 5.04
CA ASP A 5 5.54 -10.21 6.07
C ASP A 5 6.26 -8.96 6.58
N GLN A 6 5.58 -7.82 6.56
CA GLN A 6 6.08 -6.57 7.16
C GLN A 6 6.42 -6.78 8.64
N ARG A 7 7.39 -6.03 9.19
CA ARG A 7 7.70 -6.11 10.62
C ARG A 7 6.44 -5.96 11.48
N GLY A 8 6.34 -6.74 12.54
CA GLY A 8 5.17 -6.75 13.42
C GLY A 8 3.89 -7.33 12.82
N HIS A 9 3.93 -7.91 11.62
CA HIS A 9 2.79 -8.54 10.94
C HIS A 9 3.07 -10.01 10.64
N GLY A 10 2.02 -10.83 10.60
CA GLY A 10 2.11 -12.25 10.25
C GLY A 10 3.21 -12.98 11.02
N ARG A 11 4.12 -13.61 10.28
CA ARG A 11 5.22 -14.41 10.80
C ARG A 11 6.47 -13.62 11.13
N SER A 12 6.54 -12.35 10.72
CA SER A 12 7.69 -11.49 11.03
C SER A 12 7.71 -11.12 12.51
N GLY A 13 8.93 -10.95 13.03
CA GLY A 13 9.16 -10.49 14.40
C GLY A 13 8.84 -9.01 14.57
N GLY A 14 9.15 -8.48 15.76
CA GLY A 14 8.87 -7.08 16.12
C GLY A 14 7.57 -6.92 16.91
N LYS A 15 7.38 -5.73 17.46
CA LYS A 15 6.16 -5.37 18.19
C LYS A 15 4.98 -5.37 17.22
N ARG A 16 3.87 -6.02 17.58
CA ARG A 16 2.73 -6.21 16.67
C ARG A 16 2.15 -4.89 16.20
N THR A 17 1.91 -4.79 14.88
CA THR A 17 1.36 -3.63 14.18
C THR A 17 1.94 -2.30 14.68
N PHE A 18 3.27 -2.23 14.83
CA PHE A 18 3.95 -1.09 15.42
C PHE A 18 5.21 -0.75 14.61
N TYR A 19 5.35 0.54 14.35
CA TYR A 19 6.56 1.15 13.82
C TYR A 19 6.98 2.29 14.75
N SER A 20 8.29 2.47 14.89
CA SER A 20 8.84 3.57 15.69
C SER A 20 9.00 4.85 14.88
N ASN A 21 9.27 4.72 13.56
CA ASN A 21 9.47 5.82 12.63
C ASN A 21 9.33 5.35 11.16
N VAL A 22 9.26 6.31 10.25
CA VAL A 22 9.03 6.07 8.80
C VAL A 22 10.14 5.31 8.09
N ASN A 23 11.38 5.34 8.59
CA ASN A 23 12.49 4.69 7.89
C ASN A 23 12.43 3.17 8.02
N GLU A 24 11.83 2.64 9.08
CA GLU A 24 11.74 1.19 9.31
C GLU A 24 11.06 0.44 8.15
N ILE A 25 9.96 0.97 7.59
CA ILE A 25 9.28 0.33 6.45
C ILE A 25 10.08 0.46 5.15
N VAL A 26 10.83 1.55 5.00
CA VAL A 26 11.67 1.83 3.82
C VAL A 26 12.92 0.94 3.84
N GLU A 27 13.59 0.82 4.98
CA GLU A 27 14.77 0.00 5.19
C GLU A 27 14.46 -1.50 5.02
N ASP A 28 13.33 -1.96 5.57
CA ASP A 28 12.87 -3.34 5.39
C ASP A 28 12.63 -3.66 3.91
N LEU A 29 11.94 -2.76 3.19
CA LEU A 29 11.68 -2.94 1.76
C LEU A 29 12.97 -2.85 0.93
N ASP A 30 13.90 -1.96 1.29
CA ASP A 30 15.21 -1.87 0.62
C ASP A 30 15.99 -3.18 0.77
N ALA A 31 15.99 -3.78 1.97
CA ALA A 31 16.64 -5.06 2.22
C ALA A 31 16.06 -6.17 1.33
N VAL A 32 14.74 -6.23 1.15
CA VAL A 32 14.08 -7.21 0.27
C VAL A 32 14.42 -6.95 -1.20
N ILE A 33 14.46 -5.69 -1.63
CA ILE A 33 14.84 -5.31 -3.00
C ILE A 33 16.30 -5.65 -3.28
N ASN A 34 17.22 -5.36 -2.36
CA ASN A 34 18.64 -5.69 -2.50
C ASN A 34 18.84 -7.21 -2.53
N PHE A 35 18.21 -7.96 -1.62
CA PHE A 35 18.20 -9.42 -1.67
C PHE A 35 17.71 -9.92 -3.04
N THR A 36 16.64 -9.33 -3.58
CA THR A 36 16.11 -9.72 -4.90
C THR A 36 17.13 -9.48 -6.01
N LYS A 37 17.82 -8.32 -6.01
CA LYS A 37 18.86 -7.97 -7.00
C LYS A 37 20.09 -8.88 -6.91
N GLU A 38 20.46 -9.29 -5.71
CA GLU A 38 21.62 -10.17 -5.48
C GLU A 38 21.35 -11.60 -5.96
N HIS A 39 20.12 -12.08 -5.83
CA HIS A 39 19.77 -13.48 -6.10
C HIS A 39 19.09 -13.73 -7.45
N TYR A 40 18.56 -12.69 -8.10
CA TYR A 40 17.80 -12.82 -9.34
C TYR A 40 18.22 -11.77 -10.37
N LYS A 41 18.00 -12.08 -11.66
CA LYS A 41 18.27 -11.19 -12.79
C LYS A 41 16.97 -10.72 -13.44
N GLY A 42 16.98 -9.53 -14.02
CA GLY A 42 15.86 -8.94 -14.76
C GLY A 42 15.27 -7.71 -14.08
N ASN A 43 14.18 -7.22 -14.65
CA ASN A 43 13.48 -6.05 -14.15
C ASN A 43 12.74 -6.37 -12.83
N ILE A 44 12.72 -5.42 -11.91
CA ILE A 44 12.07 -5.53 -10.61
C ILE A 44 10.82 -4.66 -10.62
N TYR A 45 9.67 -5.30 -10.47
CA TYR A 45 8.39 -4.65 -10.28
C TYR A 45 7.92 -4.86 -8.84
N LEU A 46 7.44 -3.79 -8.22
CA LEU A 46 6.88 -3.81 -6.87
C LEU A 46 5.35 -3.75 -6.95
N ILE A 47 4.67 -4.56 -6.15
CA ILE A 47 3.21 -4.52 -6.00
C ILE A 47 2.89 -4.25 -4.54
N GLY A 48 2.14 -3.18 -4.27
CA GLY A 48 1.72 -2.80 -2.92
C GLY A 48 0.22 -2.51 -2.84
N HIS A 49 -0.44 -3.04 -1.81
CA HIS A 49 -1.85 -2.75 -1.52
C HIS A 49 -1.97 -2.00 -0.19
N SER A 50 -2.85 -1.01 -0.11
CA SER A 50 -3.17 -0.29 1.14
C SER A 50 -1.92 0.29 1.81
N MET A 51 -1.65 -0.06 3.08
CA MET A 51 -0.41 0.28 3.79
C MET A 51 0.85 -0.21 3.04
N GLY A 52 0.80 -1.38 2.39
CA GLY A 52 1.90 -1.86 1.55
C GLY A 52 2.11 -1.01 0.30
N GLY A 53 1.03 -0.44 -0.25
CA GLY A 53 1.09 0.56 -1.32
C GLY A 53 1.72 1.87 -0.85
N TYR A 54 1.35 2.34 0.34
CA TYR A 54 2.01 3.47 1.02
C TYR A 54 3.52 3.23 1.16
N GLY A 55 3.94 2.10 1.75
CA GLY A 55 5.34 1.78 1.96
C GLY A 55 6.12 1.73 0.64
N SER A 56 5.49 1.21 -0.42
CA SER A 56 6.07 1.16 -1.77
C SER A 56 6.24 2.56 -2.37
N VAL A 57 5.23 3.43 -2.25
CA VAL A 57 5.30 4.83 -2.73
C VAL A 57 6.34 5.63 -1.95
N LEU A 58 6.38 5.50 -0.62
CA LEU A 58 7.37 6.16 0.22
C LEU A 58 8.79 5.71 -0.16
N TYR A 59 9.00 4.41 -0.35
CA TYR A 59 10.27 3.86 -0.79
C TYR A 59 10.72 4.44 -2.13
N SER A 60 9.87 4.39 -3.16
CA SER A 60 10.16 4.91 -4.50
C SER A 60 10.38 6.42 -4.51
N THR A 61 9.68 7.17 -3.66
CA THR A 61 9.89 8.62 -3.50
C THR A 61 11.27 8.91 -2.90
N LYS A 62 11.72 8.11 -1.94
CA LYS A 62 13.04 8.26 -1.29
C LYS A 62 14.20 7.66 -2.12
N ASN A 63 13.90 6.72 -3.01
CA ASN A 63 14.89 5.95 -3.76
C ASN A 63 14.52 5.81 -5.25
N PRO A 64 14.39 6.92 -6.00
CA PRO A 64 13.96 6.87 -7.40
C PRO A 64 14.92 6.03 -8.25
N GLY A 65 14.36 5.25 -9.19
CA GLY A 65 15.13 4.42 -10.12
C GLY A 65 15.70 3.13 -9.53
N LYS A 66 15.33 2.75 -8.30
CA LYS A 66 15.70 1.44 -7.72
C LYS A 66 14.86 0.28 -8.25
N ILE A 67 13.68 0.54 -8.81
CA ILE A 67 12.78 -0.46 -9.39
C ILE A 67 12.42 -0.03 -10.83
N ASN A 68 11.93 -0.98 -11.62
CA ASN A 68 11.53 -0.73 -13.01
C ASN A 68 10.07 -0.30 -13.14
N GLY A 69 9.23 -0.67 -12.17
CA GLY A 69 7.86 -0.20 -12.10
C GLY A 69 7.17 -0.53 -10.78
N LEU A 70 6.16 0.26 -10.47
CA LEU A 70 5.36 0.15 -9.27
C LEU A 70 3.89 -0.06 -9.64
N ILE A 71 3.24 -1.03 -9.00
CA ILE A 71 1.80 -1.22 -9.08
C ILE A 71 1.24 -1.02 -7.68
N ILE A 72 0.33 -0.06 -7.52
CA ILE A 72 -0.35 0.18 -6.25
C ILE A 72 -1.84 -0.03 -6.35
N SER A 73 -2.43 -0.55 -5.29
CA SER A 73 -3.88 -0.74 -5.14
C SER A 73 -4.37 -0.12 -3.84
N GLY A 74 -5.34 0.81 -3.90
CA GLY A 74 -5.96 1.39 -2.70
C GLY A 74 -4.95 2.00 -1.73
N ALA A 75 -3.82 2.51 -2.24
CA ALA A 75 -2.70 2.90 -1.40
C ALA A 75 -2.98 4.17 -0.59
N VAL A 76 -2.52 4.18 0.66
CA VAL A 76 -2.63 5.33 1.57
C VAL A 76 -1.60 6.39 1.16
N THR A 77 -1.87 7.13 0.08
CA THR A 77 -0.97 8.18 -0.42
C THR A 77 -1.31 9.54 0.16
N ARG A 78 -2.56 9.75 0.59
CA ARG A 78 -3.06 10.93 1.29
C ARG A 78 -3.87 10.47 2.50
N TYR A 79 -4.58 11.40 3.12
CA TYR A 79 -5.49 11.13 4.22
C TYR A 79 -6.78 11.95 4.06
N ASN A 80 -7.36 11.91 2.85
CA ASN A 80 -8.58 12.67 2.55
C ASN A 80 -9.79 12.11 3.30
N GLN A 81 -9.82 10.79 3.52
CA GLN A 81 -10.73 10.15 4.45
C GLN A 81 -10.00 9.84 5.76
N LYS A 82 -10.50 10.40 6.86
CA LYS A 82 -9.91 10.25 8.18
C LYS A 82 -10.33 8.94 8.84
N THR A 83 -9.87 7.81 8.31
CA THR A 83 -10.28 6.46 8.76
C THR A 83 -9.93 6.17 10.22
N PHE A 84 -8.93 6.84 10.79
CA PHE A 84 -8.59 6.81 12.22
C PHE A 84 -9.02 8.07 12.98
N GLY A 85 -9.89 8.89 12.39
CA GLY A 85 -10.29 10.18 12.92
C GLY A 85 -9.20 11.26 12.78
N ASP A 86 -9.42 12.37 13.48
CA ASP A 86 -8.42 13.42 13.62
C ASP A 86 -7.21 12.94 14.42
N ILE A 87 -6.04 13.41 14.03
CA ILE A 87 -4.78 13.06 14.68
C ILE A 87 -4.66 13.86 15.97
N ASP A 88 -4.66 13.16 17.10
CA ASP A 88 -4.22 13.68 18.40
C ASP A 88 -2.81 13.16 18.65
N ASP A 89 -1.78 13.99 18.46
CA ASP A 89 -0.37 13.61 18.61
C ASP A 89 0.06 13.42 20.07
N THR A 90 -0.83 13.65 21.04
CA THR A 90 -0.56 13.46 22.48
C THR A 90 -0.79 12.03 22.95
N ILE A 91 -1.43 11.18 22.15
CA ILE A 91 -1.70 9.79 22.52
C ILE A 91 -0.39 8.98 22.44
N ASP A 92 -0.11 8.21 23.48
CA ASP A 92 1.06 7.33 23.52
C ASP A 92 1.04 6.30 22.36
N ARG A 93 2.10 6.31 21.55
CA ARG A 93 2.34 5.37 20.43
C ARG A 93 2.20 3.90 20.81
N ASN A 94 2.42 3.57 22.08
CA ASN A 94 2.32 2.20 22.60
C ASN A 94 0.88 1.75 22.86
N LYS A 95 -0.10 2.64 22.77
CA LYS A 95 -1.52 2.30 22.85
C LYS A 95 -2.00 1.66 21.55
N TYR A 96 -3.06 0.87 21.68
CA TYR A 96 -3.68 0.13 20.60
C TYR A 96 -5.18 0.41 20.57
N ILE A 97 -5.72 0.40 19.36
CA ILE A 97 -7.16 0.35 19.11
C ILE A 97 -7.50 -0.99 18.45
N ASN A 98 -8.72 -1.47 18.69
CA ASN A 98 -9.22 -2.63 17.95
C ASN A 98 -9.43 -2.22 16.49
N TYR A 99 -9.01 -3.09 15.58
CA TYR A 99 -9.29 -2.96 14.16
C TYR A 99 -10.28 -4.05 13.78
N GLU A 100 -11.49 -3.64 13.43
CA GLU A 100 -12.53 -4.52 12.92
C GLU A 100 -12.70 -4.27 11.42
N ILE A 101 -12.94 -5.33 10.66
CA ILE A 101 -13.26 -5.17 9.23
C ILE A 101 -14.60 -4.43 9.12
N GLY A 102 -14.55 -3.20 8.65
CA GLY A 102 -15.72 -2.37 8.42
C GLY A 102 -16.40 -2.63 7.08
N GLU A 103 -17.41 -1.82 6.80
CA GLU A 103 -18.00 -1.71 5.47
C GLU A 103 -16.98 -1.15 4.48
N GLY A 104 -17.09 -1.52 3.20
CA GLY A 104 -16.22 -0.98 2.14
C GLY A 104 -14.82 -1.60 2.07
N VAL A 105 -14.55 -2.72 2.77
CA VAL A 105 -13.31 -3.48 2.61
C VAL A 105 -13.36 -4.42 1.40
N CYS A 106 -14.39 -5.25 1.29
CA CYS A 106 -14.59 -6.14 0.17
C CYS A 106 -16.08 -6.48 0.05
N SER A 107 -16.64 -6.44 -1.17
CA SER A 107 -18.05 -6.82 -1.39
C SER A 107 -18.27 -8.33 -1.24
N ASP A 108 -17.18 -9.10 -1.22
CA ASP A 108 -17.20 -10.54 -1.13
C ASP A 108 -17.17 -11.05 0.31
N THR A 109 -18.33 -11.53 0.79
CA THR A 109 -18.49 -12.02 2.17
C THR A 109 -17.62 -13.23 2.50
N PHE A 110 -17.21 -14.02 1.51
CA PHE A 110 -16.31 -15.15 1.75
C PHE A 110 -14.90 -14.65 2.12
N GLU A 111 -14.42 -13.61 1.45
CA GLU A 111 -13.11 -13.03 1.75
C GLU A 111 -13.11 -12.30 3.09
N LEU A 112 -14.21 -11.60 3.41
CA LEU A 112 -14.39 -10.99 4.74
C LEU A 112 -14.31 -12.03 5.87
N GLU A 113 -14.97 -13.18 5.72
CA GLU A 113 -14.95 -14.23 6.73
C GLU A 113 -13.58 -14.88 6.88
N LYS A 114 -12.89 -15.13 5.75
CA LYS A 114 -11.51 -15.63 5.76
C LYS A 114 -10.58 -14.68 6.51
N TYR A 115 -10.69 -13.36 6.29
CA TYR A 115 -9.91 -12.38 7.05
C TYR A 115 -10.23 -12.46 8.55
N ARG A 116 -11.52 -12.54 8.94
CA ARG A 116 -11.92 -12.61 10.35
C ARG A 116 -11.31 -13.83 11.06
N LEU A 117 -11.28 -14.97 10.39
CA LEU A 117 -10.82 -16.24 10.96
C LEU A 117 -9.28 -16.43 10.90
N ASP A 118 -8.55 -15.61 10.15
CA ASP A 118 -7.11 -15.75 10.03
C ASP A 118 -6.37 -15.31 11.30
N ALA A 119 -5.75 -16.29 11.98
CA ALA A 119 -4.96 -16.10 13.19
C ALA A 119 -3.66 -15.30 12.98
N LEU A 120 -3.18 -15.16 11.74
CA LEU A 120 -2.01 -14.35 11.41
C LEU A 120 -2.37 -12.89 11.10
N THR A 121 -3.66 -12.59 10.99
CA THR A 121 -4.14 -11.24 10.76
C THR A 121 -4.39 -10.54 12.09
N GLU A 122 -3.63 -9.49 12.34
CA GLU A 122 -3.73 -8.69 13.55
C GLU A 122 -5.07 -7.94 13.62
N LYS A 123 -5.71 -7.97 14.80
CA LYS A 123 -7.02 -7.34 15.06
C LYS A 123 -6.91 -6.07 15.89
N LYS A 124 -5.68 -5.58 16.06
CA LYS A 124 -5.37 -4.35 16.77
C LYS A 124 -4.34 -3.60 15.96
N VAL A 125 -4.43 -2.28 15.98
CA VAL A 125 -3.45 -1.38 15.38
C VAL A 125 -2.91 -0.45 16.47
N SER A 126 -1.60 -0.23 16.48
CA SER A 126 -0.99 0.71 17.42
C SER A 126 -1.07 2.14 16.91
N TYR A 127 -1.09 3.10 17.83
CA TYR A 127 -0.90 4.51 17.48
C TYR A 127 0.49 4.77 16.87
N GLY A 128 1.51 3.98 17.25
CA GLY A 128 2.82 4.00 16.60
C GLY A 128 2.74 3.76 15.09
N LEU A 129 2.00 2.72 14.66
CA LEU A 129 1.79 2.47 13.23
C LEU A 129 0.98 3.59 12.58
N ILE A 130 -0.13 4.04 13.19
CA ILE A 130 -0.98 5.12 12.63
C ILE A 130 -0.14 6.37 12.39
N TYR A 131 0.58 6.85 13.40
CA TYR A 131 1.39 8.07 13.27
C TYR A 131 2.50 7.91 12.26
N THR A 132 3.20 6.77 12.25
CA THR A 132 4.25 6.53 11.25
C THR A 132 3.70 6.53 9.82
N VAL A 133 2.51 5.96 9.56
CA VAL A 133 1.89 6.06 8.22
C VAL A 133 1.57 7.51 7.88
N LEU A 134 0.99 8.28 8.80
CA LEU A 134 0.59 9.67 8.53
C LEU A 134 1.79 10.60 8.37
N GLU A 135 2.87 10.39 9.13
CA GLU A 135 4.16 11.04 8.94
C GLU A 135 4.74 10.72 7.55
N GLY A 136 4.72 9.46 7.14
CA GLY A 136 5.20 9.07 5.82
C GLY A 136 4.31 9.55 4.68
N VAL A 137 2.99 9.65 4.88
CA VAL A 137 2.08 10.29 3.92
C VAL A 137 2.44 11.76 3.72
N LYS A 138 2.75 12.47 4.80
CA LYS A 138 3.25 13.85 4.72
C LYS A 138 4.56 13.90 3.93
N ASP A 139 5.51 13.02 4.20
CA ASP A 139 6.75 12.90 3.42
C ASP A 139 6.46 12.71 1.93
N VAL A 140 5.54 11.81 1.56
CA VAL A 140 5.14 11.54 0.17
C VAL A 140 4.50 12.78 -0.48
N VAL A 141 3.69 13.54 0.26
CA VAL A 141 3.07 14.77 -0.25
C VAL A 141 4.12 15.83 -0.55
N GLU A 142 5.01 16.09 0.40
CA GLU A 142 6.04 17.14 0.30
C GLU A 142 7.11 16.82 -0.75
N ASN A 143 7.30 15.53 -1.05
CA ASN A 143 8.35 15.04 -1.93
C ASN A 143 7.80 14.42 -3.22
N ALA A 144 6.51 14.59 -3.54
CA ALA A 144 5.87 13.95 -4.69
C ALA A 144 6.59 14.25 -6.02
N GLN A 145 7.17 15.45 -6.17
CA GLN A 145 7.96 15.82 -7.36
C GLN A 145 9.21 14.96 -7.59
N TYR A 146 9.69 14.22 -6.59
CA TYR A 146 10.84 13.33 -6.73
C TYR A 146 10.47 11.91 -7.15
N PHE A 147 9.17 11.58 -7.16
CA PHE A 147 8.70 10.29 -7.68
C PHE A 147 8.68 10.32 -9.23
N ASP A 148 9.49 9.47 -9.85
CA ASP A 148 9.63 9.36 -11.32
C ASP A 148 9.59 7.91 -11.85
N ASP A 149 9.32 6.92 -10.98
CA ASP A 149 9.23 5.51 -11.41
C ASP A 149 7.99 5.29 -12.31
N ASN A 150 8.05 4.30 -13.21
CA ASN A 150 6.88 3.83 -13.96
C ASN A 150 5.81 3.33 -12.98
N ILE A 151 4.56 3.74 -13.14
CA ILE A 151 3.53 3.39 -12.16
C ILE A 151 2.15 3.08 -12.75
N LEU A 152 1.54 2.02 -12.24
CA LEU A 152 0.12 1.71 -12.39
C LEU A 152 -0.60 1.90 -11.06
N ILE A 153 -1.58 2.80 -11.02
CA ILE A 153 -2.37 3.11 -9.84
C ILE A 153 -3.78 2.53 -10.04
N LEU A 154 -4.19 1.66 -9.12
CA LEU A 154 -5.47 0.95 -9.15
C LEU A 154 -6.29 1.31 -7.91
N HIS A 155 -7.59 1.56 -8.05
CA HIS A 155 -8.43 1.89 -6.90
C HIS A 155 -9.90 1.50 -7.10
N GLY A 156 -10.55 0.97 -6.06
CA GLY A 156 -12.00 0.83 -6.03
C GLY A 156 -12.67 2.17 -5.73
N LYS A 157 -13.69 2.57 -6.50
CA LYS A 157 -14.38 3.85 -6.24
C LYS A 157 -15.19 3.85 -4.96
N ASP A 158 -15.64 2.68 -4.54
CA ASP A 158 -16.47 2.46 -3.34
C ASP A 158 -15.60 1.97 -2.16
N ASP A 159 -14.30 2.26 -2.20
CA ASP A 159 -13.35 1.98 -1.12
C ASP A 159 -13.76 2.73 0.16
N GLY A 160 -14.07 1.96 1.20
CA GLY A 160 -14.51 2.48 2.49
C GLY A 160 -13.39 2.79 3.46
N LEU A 161 -12.12 2.56 3.10
CA LEU A 161 -10.96 2.77 3.96
C LEU A 161 -10.03 3.87 3.46
N VAL A 162 -9.81 3.93 2.15
CA VAL A 162 -8.99 4.96 1.50
C VAL A 162 -9.83 5.58 0.40
N HIS A 163 -10.05 6.89 0.48
CA HIS A 163 -10.87 7.54 -0.54
C HIS A 163 -10.12 7.58 -1.87
N TYR A 164 -10.78 7.24 -2.99
CA TYR A 164 -10.16 7.19 -4.31
C TYR A 164 -9.51 8.51 -4.75
N SER A 165 -9.91 9.64 -4.16
CA SER A 165 -9.25 10.95 -4.38
C SER A 165 -7.78 10.94 -3.97
N ASP A 166 -7.36 10.11 -3.01
CA ASP A 166 -5.95 9.95 -2.63
C ASP A 166 -5.10 9.53 -3.84
N SER A 167 -5.63 8.61 -4.65
CA SER A 167 -4.98 8.18 -5.90
C SER A 167 -5.04 9.24 -6.99
N LEU A 168 -6.14 10.00 -7.10
CA LEU A 168 -6.21 11.13 -8.03
C LEU A 168 -5.19 12.22 -7.70
N ASP A 169 -5.06 12.58 -6.42
CA ASP A 169 -4.15 13.61 -5.96
C ASP A 169 -2.70 13.15 -6.06
N PHE A 170 -2.42 11.90 -5.76
CA PHE A 170 -1.09 11.32 -5.98
C PHE A 170 -0.71 11.31 -7.46
N TYR A 171 -1.60 10.82 -8.34
CA TYR A 171 -1.38 10.82 -9.79
C TYR A 171 -1.08 12.21 -10.34
N LYS A 172 -1.80 13.24 -9.88
CA LYS A 172 -1.56 14.63 -10.30
C LYS A 172 -0.22 15.19 -9.84
N ASN A 173 0.22 14.83 -8.63
CA ASN A 173 1.36 15.49 -7.98
C ASN A 173 2.72 14.85 -8.28
N ILE A 174 2.77 13.61 -8.78
CA ILE A 174 4.05 12.94 -9.11
C ILE A 174 4.62 13.37 -10.47
N SER A 175 5.94 13.39 -10.58
CA SER A 175 6.66 13.78 -11.80
C SER A 175 6.71 12.70 -12.88
N SER A 176 6.49 11.43 -12.53
CA SER A 176 6.54 10.30 -13.46
C SER A 176 5.82 10.60 -14.78
N SER A 177 6.56 10.45 -15.87
CA SER A 177 6.06 10.59 -17.24
C SER A 177 5.31 9.33 -17.73
N LYS A 178 5.51 8.20 -17.05
CA LYS A 178 4.91 6.89 -17.36
C LYS A 178 4.02 6.45 -16.19
N LYS A 179 2.85 7.08 -16.09
CA LYS A 179 1.87 6.84 -15.04
C LYS A 179 0.49 6.54 -15.62
N GLU A 180 -0.17 5.52 -15.08
CA GLU A 180 -1.53 5.14 -15.41
C GLU A 180 -2.38 5.11 -14.13
N LEU A 181 -3.65 5.47 -14.23
CA LEU A 181 -4.60 5.47 -13.13
C LEU A 181 -5.94 4.86 -13.57
N HIS A 182 -6.33 3.78 -12.91
CA HIS A 182 -7.60 3.11 -13.14
C HIS A 182 -8.44 3.09 -11.86
N ILE A 183 -9.63 3.69 -11.96
CA ILE A 183 -10.63 3.73 -10.89
C ILE A 183 -11.78 2.81 -11.29
N TYR A 184 -12.09 1.82 -10.47
CA TYR A 184 -13.12 0.82 -10.75
C TYR A 184 -14.43 1.16 -10.01
N ASP A 185 -15.47 1.53 -10.77
CA ASP A 185 -16.82 1.71 -10.23
C ASP A 185 -17.33 0.40 -9.59
N GLY A 186 -17.93 0.49 -8.40
CA GLY A 186 -18.55 -0.67 -7.74
C GLY A 186 -17.58 -1.59 -6.98
N LEU A 187 -16.27 -1.34 -7.03
CA LEU A 187 -15.28 -2.10 -6.25
C LEU A 187 -14.89 -1.36 -4.97
N GLN A 188 -14.65 -2.15 -3.92
CA GLN A 188 -14.24 -1.69 -2.60
C GLN A 188 -12.72 -1.70 -2.44
N HIS A 189 -12.21 -1.62 -1.19
CA HIS A 189 -10.77 -1.51 -0.91
C HIS A 189 -9.93 -2.65 -1.48
N GLU A 190 -10.33 -3.91 -1.25
CA GLU A 190 -9.56 -5.09 -1.64
C GLU A 190 -9.88 -5.54 -3.08
N ILE A 191 -9.58 -4.70 -4.08
CA ILE A 191 -9.89 -4.99 -5.49
C ILE A 191 -9.31 -6.33 -6.00
N PHE A 192 -8.22 -6.81 -5.40
CA PHE A 192 -7.61 -8.12 -5.73
C PHE A 192 -8.41 -9.31 -5.17
N ASN A 193 -9.25 -9.07 -4.17
CA ASN A 193 -10.12 -10.05 -3.54
C ASN A 193 -11.58 -9.95 -4.02
N GLU A 194 -11.93 -8.91 -4.79
CA GLU A 194 -13.22 -8.79 -5.48
C GLU A 194 -13.37 -9.88 -6.56
N ARG A 195 -13.83 -11.09 -6.19
CA ARG A 195 -13.80 -12.29 -7.05
C ARG A 195 -14.49 -12.14 -8.41
N LYS A 196 -15.43 -11.20 -8.54
CA LYS A 196 -16.10 -10.88 -9.81
C LYS A 196 -15.19 -10.14 -10.81
N LYS A 197 -14.13 -9.47 -10.34
CA LYS A 197 -13.26 -8.61 -11.15
C LYS A 197 -11.77 -8.90 -11.02
N ASN A 198 -11.33 -9.60 -9.98
CA ASN A 198 -9.91 -9.78 -9.71
C ASN A 198 -9.12 -10.42 -10.85
N LYS A 199 -9.69 -11.38 -11.60
CA LYS A 199 -9.02 -11.99 -12.76
C LYS A 199 -8.74 -10.97 -13.86
N GLU A 200 -9.70 -10.09 -14.14
CA GLU A 200 -9.54 -9.01 -15.13
C GLU A 200 -8.43 -8.06 -14.67
N ILE A 201 -8.43 -7.67 -13.39
CA ILE A 201 -7.41 -6.79 -12.79
C ILE A 201 -6.02 -7.43 -12.85
N PHE A 202 -5.88 -8.72 -12.54
CA PHE A 202 -4.58 -9.40 -12.66
C PHE A 202 -4.11 -9.52 -14.11
N SER A 203 -5.02 -9.72 -15.07
CA SER A 203 -4.67 -9.69 -16.49
C SER A 203 -4.22 -8.31 -16.94
N GLU A 204 -4.87 -7.25 -16.45
CA GLU A 204 -4.49 -5.86 -16.70
C GLU A 204 -3.08 -5.56 -16.18
N ILE A 205 -2.77 -5.94 -14.93
CA ILE A 205 -1.43 -5.80 -14.35
C ILE A 205 -0.38 -6.56 -15.19
N ALA A 206 -0.67 -7.81 -15.58
CA ALA A 206 0.25 -8.59 -16.38
C ALA A 206 0.51 -7.94 -17.76
N ASN A 207 -0.52 -7.40 -18.40
CA ASN A 207 -0.40 -6.68 -19.67
C ASN A 207 0.40 -5.39 -19.50
N TRP A 208 0.17 -4.63 -18.43
CA TRP A 208 0.92 -3.42 -18.12
C TRP A 208 2.41 -3.71 -17.96
N ILE A 209 2.76 -4.74 -17.17
CA ILE A 209 4.15 -5.18 -17.01
C ILE A 209 4.74 -5.58 -18.36
N ASN A 210 4.02 -6.38 -19.17
CA ASN A 210 4.53 -6.83 -20.46
C ASN A 210 4.77 -5.67 -21.45
N ASN A 211 3.89 -4.67 -21.46
CA ASN A 211 4.05 -3.48 -22.32
C ASN A 211 5.23 -2.60 -21.89
N ASP A 212 5.56 -2.58 -20.60
CA ASP A 212 6.73 -1.83 -20.11
C ASP A 212 8.06 -2.55 -20.42
N LEU A 213 8.01 -3.87 -20.69
CA LEU A 213 9.18 -4.66 -21.12
C LEU A 213 9.51 -4.51 -22.62
N THR A 214 8.57 -4.04 -23.44
CA THR A 214 8.71 -3.90 -24.91
C THR A 214 9.16 -2.51 -25.33
#